data_AF-A0A3C0YA37-F1
#
_entry.id   AF-A0A3C0YA37-F1
#
_cell.length_a   1.000
_cell.length_b   1.000
_cell.length_c   1.000
_cell.angle_alpha   90.00
_cell.angle_beta   90.00
_cell.angle_gamma   90.00
#
_symmetry.space_group_name_H-M   'P 1'
#
loop_
_entity.id
_entity.type
_entity.pdbx_description
1 polymer ?
#
loop_
_entity_poly.entity_id
_entity_poly.type
_entity_poly.pdbx_seq_one_letter_code
_entity_poly.pdbx_strand_id
1 'polypeptide(L)'
;FVLMRRVVHSPFGATLTAIRDNRLRAMAIGIPVTSRLAVAYTLAAGVAGAAGALMTQTSGFASLDLFEFHRSADVLLILVIGGTGWLYGGVAGAIVFKLMQDALSAITPQYWTFWIGLFLVVLVLVGRERLIRPWTWFPRIFGGRKA
;
A
#
# COMPACT_ATOMS: atom_id res chain seq x y z
N PHE A 1 6.97 -7.77 -10.88
CA PHE A 1 5.75 -8.52 -10.49
C PHE A 1 6.01 -10.03 -10.26
N VAL A 2 6.47 -10.79 -11.26
CA VAL A 2 6.64 -12.26 -11.18
C VAL A 2 7.54 -12.72 -10.02
N LEU A 3 8.68 -12.05 -9.81
CA LEU A 3 9.60 -12.37 -8.71
C LEU A 3 8.93 -12.22 -7.34
N MET A 4 8.26 -11.09 -7.09
CA MET A 4 7.53 -10.86 -5.84
C MET A 4 6.36 -11.85 -5.66
N ARG A 5 5.69 -12.23 -6.75
CA ARG A 5 4.63 -13.26 -6.69
C ARG A 5 5.19 -14.59 -6.20
N ARG A 6 6.36 -15.03 -6.70
CA ARG A 6 7.02 -16.25 -6.24
C ARG A 6 7.41 -16.17 -4.76
N VAL A 7 7.95 -15.03 -4.32
CA VAL A 7 8.31 -14.82 -2.91
C VAL A 7 7.08 -14.92 -2.00
N VAL A 8 5.96 -14.30 -2.39
CA VAL A 8 4.70 -14.31 -1.61
C VAL A 8 4.07 -15.70 -1.53
N HIS A 9 4.12 -16.50 -2.61
CA HIS A 9 3.55 -17.85 -2.63
C HIS A 9 4.48 -18.92 -2.06
N SER A 10 5.71 -18.55 -1.67
CA SER A 10 6.66 -19.46 -1.06
C SER A 10 6.39 -19.66 0.44
N PRO A 11 7.00 -20.67 1.10
CA PRO A 11 6.89 -20.86 2.55
C PRO A 11 7.27 -19.62 3.37
N PHE A 12 8.13 -18.74 2.82
CA PHE A 12 8.49 -17.47 3.44
C PHE A 12 7.28 -16.54 3.60
N GLY A 13 6.44 -16.40 2.57
CA GLY A 13 5.23 -15.58 2.62
C GLY A 13 4.20 -16.10 3.63
N ALA A 14 4.08 -17.43 3.75
CA ALA A 14 3.22 -18.06 4.75
C ALA A 14 3.71 -17.74 6.18
N THR A 15 5.02 -17.79 6.44
CA THR A 15 5.58 -17.43 7.75
C THR A 15 5.37 -15.94 8.08
N LEU A 16 5.46 -15.04 7.10
CA LEU A 16 5.17 -13.62 7.29
C LEU A 16 3.68 -13.37 7.61
N THR A 17 2.78 -14.15 7.01
CA THR A 17 1.35 -14.09 7.32
C THR A 17 1.08 -14.54 8.76
N ALA A 18 1.72 -15.62 9.21
CA ALA A 18 1.64 -16.06 10.60
C ALA A 18 2.18 -15.02 11.60
N ILE A 19 3.29 -14.35 11.24
CA ILE A 19 3.86 -13.25 12.04
C ILE A 19 2.90 -12.05 12.11
N ARG A 20 2.22 -11.72 11.01
CA ARG A 20 1.24 -10.63 10.95
C ARG A 20 0.05 -10.89 11.87
N ASP A 21 -0.46 -12.11 11.89
CA ASP A 21 -1.65 -12.46 12.67
C ASP A 21 -1.36 -12.47 14.18
N ASN A 22 -0.28 -13.14 14.61
CA ASN A 22 0.18 -13.07 16.00
C ASN A 22 1.68 -13.36 16.14
N ARG A 23 2.46 -12.31 16.40
CA ARG A 23 3.91 -12.40 16.58
C ARG A 23 4.31 -13.32 17.73
N LEU A 24 3.58 -13.27 18.86
CA LEU A 24 3.86 -14.08 20.03
C LEU A 24 3.64 -15.56 19.73
N ARG A 25 2.56 -15.90 19.02
CA ARG A 25 2.28 -17.27 18.59
C ARG A 25 3.30 -17.80 17.59
N ALA A 26 3.75 -16.96 16.66
CA ALA A 26 4.80 -17.31 15.70
C ALA A 26 6.14 -17.62 16.39
N MET A 27 6.51 -16.85 17.41
CA MET A 27 7.72 -17.12 18.21
C MET A 27 7.60 -18.43 18.99
N ALA A 28 6.43 -18.73 19.56
CA ALA A 28 6.19 -19.96 20.32
C ALA A 28 6.36 -21.25 19.50
N ILE A 29 6.08 -21.21 18.19
CA ILE A 29 6.29 -22.34 17.26
C ILE A 29 7.69 -22.37 16.63
N GLY A 30 8.64 -21.57 17.15
CA GLY A 30 10.04 -21.59 16.71
C GLY A 30 10.35 -20.76 15.46
N ILE A 31 9.45 -19.87 15.01
CA ILE A 31 9.74 -18.98 13.87
C ILE A 31 10.63 -17.82 14.35
N PRO A 32 11.82 -17.60 13.76
CA PRO A 32 12.68 -16.47 14.11
C PRO A 32 12.11 -15.17 13.52
N VAL A 33 11.23 -14.51 14.26
CA VAL A 33 10.47 -13.32 13.81
C VAL A 33 11.40 -12.18 13.36
N THR A 34 12.43 -11.85 14.14
CA THR A 34 13.36 -10.76 13.84
C THR A 34 14.12 -11.00 12.54
N SER A 35 14.65 -12.21 12.32
CA SER A 35 15.36 -12.58 11.09
C SER A 35 14.44 -12.53 9.88
N ARG A 36 13.21 -13.07 9.99
CA ARG A 36 12.22 -13.03 8.91
C ARG A 36 11.83 -11.60 8.53
N LEU A 37 11.68 -10.71 9.50
CA LEU A 37 11.40 -9.29 9.26
C LEU A 37 12.60 -8.58 8.63
N ALA A 38 13.82 -8.85 9.08
CA ALA A 38 15.03 -8.29 8.48
C ALA A 38 15.12 -8.64 6.99
N VAL A 39 14.89 -9.91 6.62
CA VAL A 39 14.86 -10.37 5.22
C VAL A 39 13.74 -9.68 4.42
N ALA A 40 12.56 -9.49 5.03
CA ALA A 40 11.47 -8.78 4.37
C ALA A 40 11.82 -7.31 4.10
N TYR A 41 12.46 -6.64 5.06
CA TYR A 41 12.91 -5.26 4.91
C TYR A 41 14.03 -5.13 3.87
N THR A 42 15.00 -6.02 3.85
CA THR A 42 16.09 -5.97 2.85
C THR A 42 15.57 -6.22 1.44
N LEU A 43 14.62 -7.16 1.27
CA LEU A 43 13.94 -7.37 -0.01
C LEU A 43 13.16 -6.13 -0.45
N ALA A 44 12.39 -5.52 0.46
CA ALA A 44 11.63 -4.30 0.15
C ALA A 44 12.56 -3.13 -0.22
N ALA A 45 13.64 -2.94 0.54
CA ALA A 45 14.64 -1.91 0.27
C ALA A 45 15.35 -2.14 -1.09
N GLY A 46 15.68 -3.39 -1.42
CA GLY A 46 16.29 -3.73 -2.71
C GLY A 46 15.38 -3.40 -3.90
N VAL A 47 14.08 -3.71 -3.78
CA VAL A 47 13.08 -3.38 -4.82
C VAL A 47 12.86 -1.87 -4.91
N ALA A 48 12.75 -1.17 -3.78
CA ALA A 48 12.59 0.28 -3.75
C ALA A 48 13.83 1.00 -4.34
N GLY A 49 15.03 0.53 -4.01
CA GLY A 49 16.28 1.05 -4.57
C GLY A 49 16.39 0.84 -6.08
N ALA A 50 16.04 -0.35 -6.57
CA ALA A 50 16.00 -0.62 -8.01
C ALA A 50 14.97 0.26 -8.74
N ALA A 51 13.80 0.48 -8.15
CA ALA A 51 12.79 1.39 -8.70
C ALA A 51 13.27 2.85 -8.71
N GLY A 52 13.95 3.29 -7.64
CA GLY A 52 14.55 4.63 -7.56
C GLY A 52 15.65 4.84 -8.61
N ALA A 53 16.55 3.86 -8.78
CA ALA A 53 17.59 3.90 -9.80
C ALA A 53 17.01 3.95 -11.22
N LEU A 54 15.94 3.20 -11.49
CA LEU A 54 15.22 3.28 -12.75
C LEU A 54 14.60 4.68 -12.96
N MET A 55 14.02 5.25 -11.91
CA MET A 55 13.42 6.58 -11.98
C MET A 55 14.45 7.68 -12.26
N THR A 56 15.59 7.67 -11.58
CA THR A 56 16.66 8.66 -11.85
C THR A 56 17.23 8.49 -13.24
N GLN A 57 17.33 7.25 -13.74
CA GLN A 57 17.75 6.97 -15.10
C GLN A 57 16.77 7.55 -16.13
N THR A 58 15.46 7.43 -15.91
CA THR A 58 14.44 7.98 -16.82
C THR A 58 14.29 9.49 -16.74
N SER A 59 14.45 10.09 -15.56
CA SER A 59 14.30 11.53 -15.36
C SER A 59 15.57 12.32 -15.71
N GLY A 60 16.72 11.66 -15.82
CA GLY A 60 18.01 12.28 -16.17
C GLY A 60 18.63 13.15 -15.08
N PHE A 61 17.91 13.42 -13.98
CA PHE A 61 18.38 14.22 -12.85
C PHE A 61 17.99 13.57 -11.52
N ALA A 62 18.94 13.57 -10.58
CA ALA A 62 18.71 13.19 -9.19
C ALA A 62 18.75 14.46 -8.32
N SER A 63 17.57 14.99 -7.97
CA SER A 63 17.41 16.16 -7.11
C SER A 63 17.04 15.77 -5.68
N LEU A 64 17.24 16.69 -4.73
CA LEU A 64 16.89 16.48 -3.31
C LEU A 64 15.38 16.31 -3.09
N ASP A 65 14.58 16.78 -4.05
CA ASP A 65 13.12 16.63 -4.11
C ASP A 65 12.67 15.15 -4.06
N LEU A 66 13.51 14.24 -4.55
CA LEU A 66 13.24 12.79 -4.48
C LEU A 66 13.21 12.24 -3.04
N PHE A 67 13.83 12.95 -2.10
CA PHE A 67 13.84 12.60 -0.67
C PHE A 67 12.80 13.37 0.13
N GLU A 68 12.01 14.25 -0.51
CA GLU A 68 10.96 14.97 0.18
C GLU A 68 9.86 14.04 0.70
N PHE A 69 9.27 14.45 1.83
CA PHE A 69 8.16 13.73 2.45
C PHE A 69 6.99 13.53 1.48
N HIS A 70 6.77 14.48 0.57
CA HIS A 70 5.73 14.41 -0.44
C HIS A 70 5.84 13.12 -1.29
N ARG A 71 7.05 12.72 -1.66
CA ARG A 71 7.28 11.50 -2.43
C ARG A 71 6.86 10.24 -1.69
N SER A 72 7.09 10.20 -0.38
CA SER A 72 6.66 9.08 0.47
C SER A 72 5.13 9.01 0.60
N ALA A 73 4.48 10.19 0.66
CA ALA A 73 3.03 10.28 0.68
C ALA A 73 2.40 9.75 -0.62
N ASP A 74 2.97 10.07 -1.78
CA ASP A 74 2.50 9.55 -3.08
C ASP A 74 2.55 8.02 -3.15
N VAL A 75 3.63 7.41 -2.67
CA VAL A 75 3.76 5.95 -2.63
C VAL A 75 2.74 5.32 -1.68
N LEU A 76 2.50 5.96 -0.52
CA LEU A 76 1.46 5.54 0.41
C LEU A 76 0.07 5.63 -0.22
N LEU A 77 -0.23 6.74 -0.92
CA LEU A 77 -1.48 6.96 -1.64
C LEU A 77 -1.74 5.85 -2.66
N ILE A 78 -0.74 5.53 -3.50
CA ILE A 78 -0.79 4.43 -4.46
C ILE A 78 -1.15 3.11 -3.77
N LEU A 79 -0.52 2.81 -2.63
CA LEU A 79 -0.74 1.57 -1.88
C LEU A 79 -2.15 1.52 -1.24
N VAL A 80 -2.63 2.64 -0.71
CA VAL A 80 -3.96 2.74 -0.08
C VAL A 80 -5.07 2.62 -1.12
N ILE A 81 -4.94 3.30 -2.26
CA ILE A 81 -5.88 3.22 -3.39
C ILE A 81 -5.93 1.80 -3.95
N GLY A 82 -4.78 1.17 -4.11
CA GLY A 82 -4.65 -0.20 -4.59
C GLY A 82 -5.16 -1.27 -3.62
N GLY A 83 -5.24 -0.95 -2.33
CA GLY A 83 -5.62 -1.87 -1.26
C GLY A 83 -4.44 -2.67 -0.69
N THR A 84 -4.41 -2.80 0.64
CA THR A 84 -3.33 -3.51 1.35
C THR A 84 -3.59 -5.01 1.41
N GLY A 85 -2.62 -5.82 0.96
CA GLY A 85 -2.64 -7.28 1.07
C GLY A 85 -2.63 -8.08 -0.23
N TRP A 86 -2.71 -7.43 -1.40
CA TRP A 86 -2.64 -8.09 -2.70
C TRP A 86 -1.53 -7.46 -3.54
N LEU A 87 -0.67 -8.29 -4.15
CA LEU A 87 0.41 -7.80 -5.03
C LEU A 87 -0.14 -7.02 -6.24
N TYR A 88 -1.34 -7.38 -6.70
CA TYR A 88 -2.06 -6.67 -7.77
C TYR A 88 -2.55 -5.29 -7.34
N GLY A 89 -2.79 -5.08 -6.04
CA GLY A 89 -3.25 -3.80 -5.51
C GLY A 89 -2.25 -2.68 -5.82
N GLY A 90 -0.95 -2.92 -5.61
CA GLY A 90 0.07 -1.92 -5.92
C GLY A 90 0.12 -1.51 -7.40
N VAL A 91 -0.11 -2.45 -8.33
CA VAL A 91 -0.13 -2.16 -9.77
C VAL A 91 -1.39 -1.38 -10.15
N ALA A 92 -2.55 -1.84 -9.71
CA ALA A 92 -3.82 -1.16 -9.98
C ALA A 92 -3.86 0.25 -9.36
N GLY A 93 -3.40 0.38 -8.12
CA GLY A 93 -3.27 1.66 -7.42
C GLY A 93 -2.34 2.62 -8.13
N ALA A 94 -1.21 2.15 -8.67
CA ALA A 94 -0.26 2.99 -9.40
C ALA A 94 -0.87 3.53 -10.70
N ILE A 95 -1.58 2.67 -11.45
CA ILE A 95 -2.27 3.07 -12.68
C ILE A 95 -3.35 4.11 -12.38
N VAL A 96 -4.24 3.82 -11.42
CA VAL A 96 -5.34 4.73 -11.06
C VAL A 96 -4.80 6.06 -10.53
N PHE A 97 -3.83 6.02 -9.62
CA PHE A 97 -3.21 7.22 -9.07
C PHE A 97 -2.55 8.05 -10.17
N LYS A 98 -1.80 7.43 -11.08
CA LYS A 98 -1.11 8.16 -12.14
C LYS A 98 -2.09 8.79 -13.14
N LEU A 99 -3.13 8.08 -13.54
CA LEU A 99 -4.19 8.63 -14.41
C LEU A 99 -4.93 9.78 -13.72
N MET A 100 -5.24 9.63 -12.44
CA MET A 100 -5.91 10.67 -11.66
C MET A 100 -5.02 11.90 -11.49
N GLN A 101 -3.73 11.69 -11.20
CA GLN A 101 -2.73 12.75 -11.15
C GLN A 101 -2.66 13.49 -12.48
N ASP A 102 -2.51 12.79 -13.60
CA ASP A 102 -2.37 13.40 -14.92
C ASP A 102 -3.65 14.19 -15.32
N ALA A 103 -4.84 13.66 -15.00
CA ALA A 103 -6.10 14.36 -15.25
C ALA A 103 -6.29 15.60 -14.36
N LEU A 104 -5.97 15.50 -13.06
CA LEU A 104 -6.07 16.63 -12.12
C LEU A 104 -5.04 17.72 -12.43
N SER A 105 -3.81 17.33 -12.77
CA SER A 105 -2.75 18.26 -13.17
C SER A 105 -3.10 18.99 -14.47
N ALA A 106 -3.86 18.38 -15.39
CA ALA A 106 -4.31 19.04 -16.62
C ALA A 106 -5.37 20.12 -16.39
N ILE A 107 -6.20 20.00 -15.35
CA ILE A 107 -7.30 20.94 -15.06
C ILE A 107 -6.87 22.00 -14.05
N THR A 108 -6.15 21.64 -12.98
CA THR A 108 -5.79 22.55 -11.88
C THR A 108 -4.33 22.37 -11.42
N PRO A 109 -3.34 22.99 -12.12
CA PRO A 109 -1.92 22.80 -11.83
C PRO A 109 -1.48 23.23 -10.41
N GLN A 110 -2.16 24.23 -9.82
CA GLN A 110 -1.76 24.82 -8.53
C GLN A 110 -2.25 24.03 -7.31
N TYR A 111 -3.34 23.25 -7.41
CA TYR A 111 -4.03 22.65 -6.25
C TYR A 111 -4.20 21.13 -6.35
N TRP A 112 -3.53 20.46 -7.29
CA TRP A 112 -3.64 19.02 -7.50
C TRP A 112 -3.34 18.20 -6.22
N THR A 113 -2.34 18.60 -5.42
CA THR A 113 -2.00 17.96 -4.13
C THR A 113 -3.12 18.04 -3.11
N PHE A 114 -3.86 19.15 -3.06
CA PHE A 114 -5.01 19.31 -2.17
C PHE A 114 -6.13 18.32 -2.54
N TRP A 115 -6.43 18.20 -3.84
CA TRP A 115 -7.45 17.26 -4.33
C TRP A 115 -7.09 15.80 -4.09
N ILE A 116 -5.81 15.43 -4.26
CA ILE A 116 -5.32 14.08 -3.94
C ILE A 116 -5.43 13.79 -2.44
N GLY A 117 -5.04 14.74 -1.58
CA GLY A 117 -5.18 14.62 -0.14
C GLY A 117 -6.65 14.49 0.29
N LEU A 118 -7.53 15.31 -0.27
CA LEU A 118 -8.97 15.25 -0.04
C LEU A 118 -9.55 13.91 -0.49
N PHE A 119 -9.14 13.42 -1.66
CA PHE A 119 -9.52 12.10 -2.16
C PHE A 119 -9.11 10.99 -1.19
N LEU A 120 -7.90 11.05 -0.62
CA LEU A 120 -7.47 10.09 0.41
C LEU A 120 -8.32 10.19 1.67
N VAL A 121 -8.65 11.38 2.16
CA VAL A 121 -9.53 11.55 3.32
C VAL A 121 -10.90 10.92 3.04
N VAL A 122 -11.49 11.17 1.87
CA VAL A 122 -12.76 10.55 1.47
C VAL A 122 -12.63 9.04 1.39
N LEU A 123 -11.58 8.51 0.76
CA LEU A 123 -11.32 7.08 0.64
C LEU A 123 -11.19 6.40 2.01
N VAL A 124 -10.44 7.00 2.94
CA VAL A 124 -10.24 6.49 4.30
C VAL A 124 -11.52 6.59 5.11
N LEU A 125 -12.29 7.67 4.98
CA LEU A 125 -13.55 7.89 5.70
C LEU A 125 -14.66 6.95 5.21
N VAL A 126 -14.69 6.66 3.91
CA VAL A 126 -15.54 5.60 3.37
C VAL A 126 -15.15 4.25 3.97
N GLY A 127 -13.90 4.05 4.35
CA GLY A 127 -13.45 2.81 4.98
C GLY A 127 -13.36 1.68 3.96
N ARG A 128 -12.20 1.05 3.90
CA ARG A 128 -11.90 -0.10 3.03
C ARG A 128 -12.98 -1.20 3.09
N GLU A 129 -13.65 -1.41 4.22
CA GLU A 129 -14.75 -2.39 4.33
C GLU A 129 -16.02 -2.05 3.52
N ARG A 130 -16.32 -0.77 3.27
CA ARG A 130 -17.55 -0.36 2.54
C ARG A 130 -17.39 -0.42 1.01
N LEU A 131 -16.15 -0.37 0.51
CA LEU A 131 -15.85 -0.40 -0.93
C LEU A 131 -15.90 -1.82 -1.53
N ILE A 132 -15.49 -2.82 -0.75
CA ILE A 132 -15.47 -4.24 -1.19
C ILE A 132 -16.84 -4.91 -0.95
N ARG A 133 -17.66 -4.36 -0.04
CA ARG A 133 -19.03 -4.80 0.25
C ARG A 133 -19.97 -3.59 0.30
N PRO A 134 -20.44 -3.07 -0.84
CA PRO A 134 -21.35 -1.92 -0.87
C PRO A 134 -22.68 -2.18 -0.13
N TRP A 135 -23.01 -3.44 0.19
CA TRP A 135 -24.22 -3.83 0.92
C TRP A 135 -24.14 -3.67 2.46
N THR A 136 -22.97 -3.37 3.05
CA THR A 136 -22.86 -3.05 4.49
C THR A 136 -23.16 -1.59 4.81
N TRP A 137 -23.59 -0.80 3.82
CA TRP A 137 -23.90 0.63 3.96
C TRP A 137 -25.06 0.91 4.93
N PHE A 138 -25.98 -0.06 5.10
CA PHE A 138 -27.02 0.01 6.12
C PHE A 138 -26.49 -0.49 7.47
N PRO A 139 -26.27 0.39 8.47
CA PRO A 139 -26.18 -0.07 9.84
C PRO A 139 -27.49 -0.81 10.17
N ARG A 140 -27.39 -2.06 10.62
CA ARG A 140 -28.52 -2.77 11.23
C ARG A 140 -28.85 -2.02 12.52
N ILE A 141 -29.71 -1.01 12.41
CA ILE A 141 -30.29 -0.21 13.49
C ILE A 141 -31.31 -1.04 14.30
N PHE A 142 -31.56 -2.31 13.95
CA PHE A 142 -32.52 -3.15 14.66
C PHE A 142 -31.91 -4.37 15.35
N GLY A 143 -32.04 -4.36 16.69
CA GLY A 143 -32.12 -5.52 17.58
C GLY A 143 -30.78 -5.84 18.25
N GLY A 144 -30.58 -5.67 19.55
CA GLY A 144 -31.55 -5.88 20.63
C GLY A 144 -30.93 -6.92 21.57
N ARG A 145 -30.33 -6.42 22.64
CA ARG A 145 -29.96 -7.09 23.90
C ARG A 145 -30.83 -8.32 24.22
N LYS A 146 -30.23 -9.51 24.43
CA LYS A 146 -30.56 -10.57 25.43
C LYS A 146 -29.30 -11.47 25.54
N ALA A 147 -28.60 -11.46 26.68
CA ALA A 147 -28.83 -12.32 27.85
C ALA A 147 -28.56 -13.79 27.53
#